data_AF-A0A7J5Q365-F1
#
_entry.id   AF-A0A7J5Q365-F1
#
_cell.length_a   1.000
_cell.length_b   1.000
_cell.length_c   1.000
_cell.angle_alpha   90.00
_cell.angle_beta   90.00
_cell.angle_gamma   90.00
#
_symmetry.space_group_name_H-M   'P 1'
#
loop_
_entity.id
_entity.type
_entity.pdbx_description
1 polymer ?
#
loop_
_entity_poly.entity_id
_entity_poly.type
_entity_poly.pdbx_seq_one_letter_code
_entity_poly.pdbx_strand_id
1 'polypeptide(L)' 'AVQEFELPQFFGTYLKGSCETDHCLYACLMTKAAGSGFYISIIYSKENENIAEKILKSFTMEE' A
#
# COMPACT_ATOMS: atom_id res chain seq x y z
N ALA A 1 -4.26 -8.37 10.51
CA ALA A 1 -4.34 -9.37 9.42
C ALA A 1 -3.85 -8.72 8.13
N VAL A 2 -3.22 -9.50 7.25
CA VAL A 2 -2.86 -9.03 5.90
C VAL A 2 -4.15 -8.87 5.09
N GLN A 3 -4.22 -7.79 4.31
CA GLN A 3 -5.33 -7.48 3.42
C GLN A 3 -4.84 -7.46 1.98
N GLU A 4 -5.66 -7.98 1.08
CA GLU A 4 -5.39 -8.05 -0.36
C GLU A 4 -6.18 -6.97 -1.10
N PHE A 5 -5.62 -6.43 -2.16
CA PHE A 5 -6.28 -5.52 -3.08
C PHE A 5 -5.69 -5.65 -4.49
N GLU A 6 -6.46 -5.21 -5.48
CA GLU A 6 -6.01 -5.20 -6.86
C GLU A 6 -6.06 -3.80 -7.44
N LEU A 7 -5.02 -3.47 -8.21
CA LEU A 7 -4.97 -2.32 -9.10
C LEU A 7 -4.88 -2.83 -10.55
N PRO A 8 -5.10 -1.96 -11.55
CA PRO A 8 -5.05 -2.39 -12.95
C PRO A 8 -3.72 -3.07 -13.31
N GLN A 9 -2.59 -2.52 -12.87
CA GLN A 9 -1.25 -3.05 -13.18
C GLN A 9 -0.63 -3.90 -12.07
N PHE A 10 -1.24 -3.98 -10.87
CA PHE A 10 -0.60 -4.56 -9.68
C PHE A 10 -1.51 -5.50 -8.88
N PHE A 11 -0.92 -6.55 -8.32
CA PHE A 11 -1.45 -7.26 -7.16
C PHE A 11 -0.87 -6.64 -5.89
N GLY A 12 -1.73 -6.27 -4.95
CA GLY A 12 -1.33 -5.58 -3.72
C GLY A 12 -1.67 -6.39 -2.47
N THR A 13 -0.74 -6.46 -1.53
CA THR A 13 -1.01 -6.88 -0.15
C THR A 13 -0.56 -5.78 0.80
N TYR A 14 -1.26 -5.60 1.91
CA TYR A 14 -0.82 -4.68 2.94
C TYR A 14 -1.27 -5.11 4.33
N LEU A 15 -0.57 -4.58 5.34
CA LEU A 15 -0.95 -4.70 6.74
C LEU A 15 -0.82 -3.36 7.44
N LYS A 16 -1.68 -3.15 8.43
CA LYS A 16 -1.67 -1.98 9.31
C LYS A 16 -0.82 -2.30 10.54
N GLY A 17 0.00 -1.35 10.96
CA GLY A 17 0.78 -1.41 12.19
C GLY A 17 0.71 -0.09 12.97
N SER A 18 1.35 -0.08 14.13
CA SER A 18 1.52 1.10 14.97
C SER A 18 3.00 1.45 15.05
N CYS A 19 3.36 2.65 14.64
CA CYS A 19 4.69 3.24 14.74
C CYS A 19 4.70 4.27 15.88
N GLU A 20 4.85 3.80 17.12
CA GLU A 20 4.84 4.64 18.32
C GLU A 20 3.54 5.47 18.45
N THR A 21 3.60 6.77 18.16
CA THR A 21 2.45 7.68 18.18
C THR A 21 1.66 7.67 16.87
N ASP A 22 2.26 7.19 15.79
CA ASP A 22 1.68 7.13 14.46
C ASP A 22 1.22 5.72 14.09
N HIS A 23 0.51 5.62 12.97
CA HIS A 23 0.11 4.37 12.35
C HIS A 23 0.90 4.17 11.07
N CYS A 24 1.01 2.92 10.63
CA CYS A 24 1.72 2.60 9.41
C CYS A 24 0.97 1.59 8.54
N LEU A 25 1.08 1.77 7.22
CA LEU A 25 0.72 0.79 6.21
C LEU A 25 2.00 0.25 5.61
N TYR A 26 2.24 -1.04 5.79
CA TYR A 26 3.28 -1.76 5.06
C TYR A 26 2.63 -2.55 3.94
N ALA A 27 3.05 -2.30 2.71
CA ALA A 27 2.47 -2.92 1.54
C ALA A 27 3.52 -3.47 0.58
N CYS A 28 3.12 -4.48 -0.19
CA CYS A 28 3.86 -5.04 -1.31
C CYS A 28 2.98 -4.94 -2.55
N LEU A 29 3.50 -4.31 -3.61
CA LEU A 29 2.85 -4.25 -4.92
C LEU A 29 3.69 -5.06 -5.90
N MET A 30 3.08 -6.06 -6.52
CA MET A 30 3.66 -6.91 -7.56
C MET A 30 3.05 -6.57 -8.91
N THR A 31 3.88 -6.28 -9.91
CA THR A 31 3.42 -6.04 -11.29
C THR A 31 2.78 -7.30 -11.86
N LYS A 32 1.65 -7.14 -12.54
CA LYS A 32 0.97 -8.25 -13.23
C LYS A 32 1.75 -8.74 -14.46
N ALA A 33 2.45 -7.83 -15.13
CA ALA A 33 3.09 -8.10 -16.42
C ALA A 33 4.56 -8.55 -16.34
N ALA A 34 5.32 -8.13 -15.32
CA ALA A 34 6.79 -8.18 -15.36
C ALA A 34 7.44 -8.91 -14.18
N GLY A 35 6.66 -9.48 -13.24
CA GLY A 35 7.20 -10.22 -12.09
C GLY A 35 8.06 -9.37 -11.13
N SER A 36 8.17 -8.07 -11.38
CA SER A 36 8.82 -7.10 -10.51
C SER A 36 7.83 -6.61 -9.45
N GLY A 37 8.35 -6.18 -8.31
CA GLY A 37 7.54 -5.61 -7.25
C GLY A 37 8.34 -4.69 -6.35
N PHE A 38 7.63 -3.92 -5.53
CA PHE A 38 8.21 -2.97 -4.61
C PHE A 38 7.43 -2.94 -3.30
N TYR A 39 8.13 -2.50 -2.26
CA TYR A 39 7.57 -2.35 -0.92
C TYR A 39 7.30 -0.88 -0.64
N ILE A 40 6.19 -0.61 0.03
CA ILE A 40 5.76 0.73 0.42
C ILE A 40 5.54 0.74 1.93
N SER A 41 6.05 1.79 2.58
CA SER A 41 5.71 2.12 3.96
C SER A 41 5.12 3.52 3.99
N ILE A 42 3.87 3.64 4.45
CA ILE A 42 3.21 4.94 4.65
C ILE A 42 3.03 5.12 6.16
N ILE A 43 3.65 6.15 6.73
CA ILE A 43 3.45 6.55 8.13
C ILE A 43 2.43 7.68 8.14
N TYR A 44 1.42 7.58 9.01
CA TYR A 44 0.31 8.53 9.06
C TYR A 44 -0.23 8.66 10.48
N SER A 45 -0.69 9.86 10.83
CA SER A 45 -1.47 10.08 12.06
C SER A 45 -2.86 9.44 11.94
N LYS A 46 -3.47 9.05 13.06
CA LYS A 46 -4.70 8.24 13.08
C LYS A 46 -5.83 8.82 12.24
N GLU A 47 -6.01 10.13 12.24
CA GLU A 47 -7.02 10.85 11.47
C GLU A 47 -6.83 10.76 9.95
N ASN A 48 -5.63 10.42 9.49
CA ASN A 48 -5.26 10.34 8.09
C ASN A 48 -5.31 8.92 7.50
N GLU A 49 -5.91 7.96 8.21
CA GLU A 49 -6.02 6.56 7.76
C GLU A 49 -6.63 6.43 6.36
N ASN A 50 -7.73 7.15 6.11
CA ASN A 50 -8.40 7.16 4.81
C ASN A 50 -7.53 7.75 3.70
N ILE A 51 -6.65 8.69 4.02
CA ILE A 51 -5.73 9.30 3.06
C ILE A 51 -4.59 8.32 2.74
N ALA A 52 -4.03 7.67 3.76
CA ALA A 52 -2.99 6.67 3.60
C ALA A 52 -3.45 5.50 2.71
N GLU A 53 -4.68 5.01 2.90
CA GLU A 53 -5.25 3.98 2.02
C GLU A 53 -5.46 4.47 0.57
N LYS A 54 -5.89 5.72 0.38
CA LYS A 54 -6.03 6.31 -0.96
C LYS A 54 -4.70 6.42 -1.68
N ILE A 55 -3.64 6.85 -0.99
CA ILE A 55 -2.28 6.89 -1.53
C ILE A 55 -1.83 5.49 -1.93
N LEU A 56 -2.04 4.49 -1.07
CA LEU A 56 -1.68 3.11 -1.38
C LEU A 56 -2.40 2.57 -2.63
N LYS A 57 -3.65 2.99 -2.85
CA LYS A 57 -4.50 2.55 -3.97
C LYS A 57 -4.41 3.46 -5.21
N SER A 58 -3.57 4.50 -5.20
CA SER A 58 -3.45 5.43 -6.34
C SER A 58 -2.28 5.12 -7.27
N PHE A 59 -1.48 4.08 -6.98
CA PHE A 59 -0.32 3.74 -7.82
C PHE A 59 -0.76 3.25 -9.21
N THR A 60 -0.19 3.86 -10.23
CA THR A 60 -0.35 3.49 -11.63
C THR A 60 1.02 3.38 -12.28
N MET A 61 1.12 2.57 -13.33
CA MET A 61 2.30 2.50 -14.19
C MET A 61 1.95 3.16 -15.51
N GLU A 62 2.69 4.19 -15.90
CA GLU A 62 2.61 4.75 -17.25
C GLU A 62 3.26 3.78 -18.25
N GLU A 63 2.68 3.66 -19.44
CA GLU A 63 3.17 2.81 -20.53
C GLU A 63 4.39 3.42 -21.24
#